data_AF-A0A437SVD5-F1
#
_entry.id   AF-A0A437SVD5-F1
#
_cell.length_a   1.000
_cell.length_b   1.000
_cell.length_c   1.000
_cell.angle_alpha   90.00
_cell.angle_beta   90.00
_cell.angle_gamma   90.00
#
_symmetry.space_group_name_H-M   'P 1'
#
loop_
_entity.id
_entity.type
_entity.pdbx_description
1 polymer ?
#
loop_
_entity_poly.entity_id
_entity_poly.type
_entity_poly.pdbx_seq_one_letter_code
_entity_poly.pdbx_strand_id
1 'polypeptide(L)'
;MVKRKYPEGKPMLGVGVLNDLSPKNNDFVIKIRSLINANPEVVANPDVMKFLKLALFRTSSGEPVTEVAKALDDELSGYLLKNHFKASVGVRKLQEELKFYTEVL
;
A
#
# COMPACT_ATOMS: atom_id res chain seq x y z
N MET A 1 -24.62 -27.59 -6.54
CA MET A 1 -23.24 -27.08 -6.57
C MET A 1 -23.23 -25.72 -7.26
N VAL A 2 -23.07 -24.63 -6.51
CA VAL A 2 -23.04 -23.28 -7.09
C VAL A 2 -21.60 -22.97 -7.53
N LYS A 3 -21.36 -23.03 -8.85
CA LYS A 3 -20.11 -22.55 -9.45
C LYS A 3 -20.08 -21.02 -9.29
N ARG A 4 -19.18 -20.51 -8.44
CA ARG A 4 -18.90 -19.08 -8.33
C ARG A 4 -18.32 -18.61 -9.67
N LYS A 5 -19.15 -17.95 -10.49
CA LYS A 5 -18.69 -17.23 -11.67
C LYS A 5 -17.87 -16.02 -11.20
N TYR A 6 -16.60 -16.00 -11.54
CA TYR A 6 -15.84 -14.76 -11.52
C TYR A 6 -16.45 -13.82 -12.57
N PRO A 7 -16.71 -12.54 -12.27
CA PRO A 7 -17.20 -11.62 -13.29
C PRO A 7 -16.09 -11.38 -14.31
N GLU A 8 -16.32 -11.86 -15.53
CA GLU A 8 -15.59 -11.47 -16.72
C GLU A 8 -15.78 -9.96 -16.93
N GLY A 9 -14.68 -9.20 -16.96
CA GLY A 9 -14.73 -7.80 -17.38
C GLY A 9 -14.15 -6.75 -16.42
N LYS A 10 -13.18 -7.09 -15.56
CA LYS A 10 -12.29 -6.04 -15.04
C LYS A 10 -11.09 -5.93 -15.97
N PRO A 11 -10.83 -4.76 -16.60
CA PRO A 11 -9.62 -4.57 -17.38
C PRO A 11 -8.44 -4.87 -16.45
N MET A 12 -7.42 -5.55 -16.98
CA MET A 12 -6.12 -5.64 -16.32
C MET A 12 -5.78 -4.24 -15.82
N LEU A 13 -5.37 -4.11 -14.55
CA LEU A 13 -5.01 -2.84 -13.88
C LEU A 13 -3.83 -2.18 -14.62
N GLY A 14 -4.11 -1.69 -15.83
CA GLY A 14 -3.31 -0.78 -16.59
C GLY A 14 -3.47 0.61 -16.00
N VAL A 15 -2.47 1.44 -16.26
CA VAL A 15 -2.20 2.75 -15.68
C VAL A 15 -3.36 3.77 -15.80
N GLY A 16 -4.52 3.39 -16.37
CA GLY A 16 -5.71 4.23 -16.56
C GLY A 16 -6.91 3.98 -15.63
N VAL A 17 -6.87 3.03 -14.67
CA VAL A 17 -7.98 2.83 -13.69
C VAL A 17 -7.81 3.74 -12.46
N LEU A 18 -7.53 5.02 -12.68
CA LEU A 18 -7.36 6.04 -11.62
C LEU A 18 -8.40 7.17 -11.73
N ASN A 19 -9.41 7.03 -12.59
CA ASN A 19 -10.34 8.11 -12.91
C ASN A 19 -11.37 8.43 -11.81
N ASP A 20 -11.54 7.58 -10.80
CA ASP A 20 -12.49 7.80 -9.69
C ASP A 20 -11.82 7.83 -8.30
N LEU A 21 -10.50 8.01 -8.24
CA LEU A 21 -9.83 8.24 -6.96
C LEU A 21 -9.85 9.72 -6.62
N SER A 22 -10.20 10.04 -5.38
CA SER A 22 -10.02 11.39 -4.86
C SER A 22 -8.55 11.82 -5.09
N PRO A 23 -8.27 13.11 -5.36
CA PRO A 23 -6.89 13.57 -5.60
C PRO A 23 -5.89 13.12 -4.52
N LYS A 24 -6.32 13.11 -3.26
CA LYS A 24 -5.51 12.62 -2.12
C LYS A 24 -5.20 11.12 -2.20
N ASN A 25 -6.13 10.32 -2.70
CA ASN A 25 -5.94 8.88 -2.91
C ASN A 25 -4.94 8.62 -4.05
N ASN A 26 -4.94 9.47 -5.09
CA ASN A 26 -3.97 9.39 -6.17
C ASN A 26 -2.54 9.73 -5.71
N ASP A 27 -2.37 10.79 -4.91
CA ASP A 27 -1.05 11.18 -4.39
C ASP A 27 -0.43 10.09 -3.52
N PHE A 28 -1.22 9.49 -2.63
CA PHE A 28 -0.78 8.36 -1.80
C PHE A 28 -0.33 7.16 -2.65
N VAL A 29 -1.13 6.76 -3.64
CA VAL A 29 -0.81 5.63 -4.53
C VAL A 29 0.47 5.89 -5.33
N ILE A 30 0.64 7.11 -5.85
CA ILE A 30 1.85 7.51 -6.60
C ILE A 30 3.07 7.44 -5.69
N LYS A 31 2.98 7.98 -4.48
CA LYS A 31 4.09 8.04 -3.53
C LYS A 31 4.54 6.64 -3.07
N ILE A 32 3.59 5.78 -2.73
CA ILE A 32 3.87 4.38 -2.36
C ILE A 32 4.55 3.64 -3.52
N ARG A 33 4.03 3.77 -4.76
CA ARG A 33 4.68 3.16 -5.94
C ARG A 33 6.09 3.69 -6.18
N SER A 34 6.30 5.00 -6.01
CA SER A 34 7.63 5.60 -6.14
C SER A 34 8.61 5.04 -5.12
N LEU A 35 8.19 4.85 -3.87
CA LEU A 35 9.02 4.27 -2.82
C LEU A 35 9.36 2.81 -3.09
N ILE A 36 8.41 2.03 -3.59
CA ILE A 36 8.65 0.64 -4.00
C ILE A 36 9.70 0.58 -5.11
N ASN A 37 9.56 1.42 -6.13
CA ASN A 37 10.50 1.46 -7.27
C ASN A 37 11.91 1.93 -6.87
N ALA A 38 12.01 2.85 -5.91
CA ALA A 38 13.28 3.37 -5.43
C ALA A 38 14.02 2.41 -4.47
N ASN A 39 13.32 1.42 -3.91
CA ASN A 39 13.86 0.52 -2.89
C ASN A 39 13.54 -0.94 -3.28
N PRO A 40 14.29 -1.55 -4.22
CA PRO A 40 14.01 -2.91 -4.73
C PRO A 40 14.02 -3.99 -3.64
N GLU A 41 14.70 -3.75 -2.51
CA GLU A 41 14.71 -4.64 -1.36
C GLU A 41 13.35 -4.71 -0.62
N VAL A 42 12.50 -3.70 -0.79
CA VAL A 42 11.10 -3.72 -0.31
C VAL A 42 10.27 -4.70 -1.13
N VAL A 43 10.51 -4.77 -2.45
CA VAL A 43 9.87 -5.74 -3.36
C VAL A 43 10.36 -7.16 -3.10
N ALA A 44 11.64 -7.31 -2.74
CA ALA A 44 12.23 -8.60 -2.44
C ALA A 44 11.67 -9.25 -1.16
N ASN A 45 10.98 -8.47 -0.30
CA ASN A 45 10.36 -8.98 0.91
C ASN A 45 8.87 -9.30 0.69
N PRO A 46 8.46 -10.58 0.74
CA PRO A 46 7.10 -10.99 0.40
C PRO A 46 6.04 -10.48 1.40
N ASP A 47 6.39 -10.38 2.69
CA ASP A 47 5.47 -9.89 3.72
C ASP A 47 5.20 -8.39 3.53
N VAL A 48 6.26 -7.60 3.36
CA VAL A 48 6.15 -6.16 3.11
C VAL A 48 5.38 -5.88 1.82
N MET A 49 5.67 -6.63 0.74
CA MET A 49 4.95 -6.50 -0.52
C MET A 49 3.46 -6.86 -0.41
N LYS A 50 3.10 -7.79 0.47
CA LYS A 50 1.69 -8.11 0.74
C LYS A 50 0.97 -6.95 1.41
N PHE A 51 1.57 -6.32 2.42
CA PHE A 51 0.98 -5.14 3.08
C PHE A 51 0.77 -3.99 2.10
N LEU A 52 1.78 -3.72 1.26
CA LEU A 52 1.73 -2.69 0.22
C LEU A 52 0.62 -2.92 -0.79
N LYS A 53 0.47 -4.15 -1.31
CA LYS A 53 -0.61 -4.50 -2.23
C LYS A 53 -1.97 -4.33 -1.60
N LEU A 54 -2.12 -4.71 -0.32
CA LEU A 54 -3.37 -4.53 0.41
C LEU A 54 -3.70 -3.05 0.58
N ALA A 55 -2.73 -2.21 0.96
CA ALA A 55 -2.92 -0.78 1.09
C ALA A 55 -3.35 -0.14 -0.23
N LEU A 56 -2.64 -0.43 -1.33
CA LEU A 56 -3.00 0.05 -2.66
C LEU A 56 -4.42 -0.37 -3.08
N PHE A 57 -4.80 -1.62 -2.78
CA PHE A 57 -6.14 -2.13 -3.07
C PHE A 57 -7.22 -1.39 -2.28
N ARG A 58 -7.02 -1.20 -0.97
CA ARG A 58 -7.95 -0.49 -0.08
C ARG A 58 -8.11 0.97 -0.51
N THR A 59 -7.02 1.67 -0.79
CA THR A 59 -7.07 3.04 -1.32
C THR A 59 -7.81 3.09 -2.66
N SER A 60 -7.54 2.14 -3.57
CA SER A 60 -8.23 2.06 -4.87
C SER A 60 -9.72 1.75 -4.75
N SER A 61 -10.15 1.16 -3.63
CA SER A 61 -11.55 0.86 -3.32
C SER A 61 -12.29 2.03 -2.69
N GLY A 62 -11.63 3.19 -2.54
CA GLY A 62 -12.20 4.41 -1.99
C GLY A 62 -12.08 4.54 -0.47
N GLU A 63 -11.34 3.66 0.21
CA GLU A 63 -11.10 3.80 1.64
C GLU A 63 -10.29 5.08 1.94
N PRO A 64 -10.52 5.73 3.10
CA PRO A 64 -9.77 6.93 3.49
C PRO A 64 -8.27 6.66 3.56
N VAL A 65 -7.47 7.51 2.92
CA VAL A 65 -6.00 7.38 2.92
C VAL A 65 -5.44 7.38 4.34
N THR A 66 -6.02 8.15 5.25
CA THR A 66 -5.59 8.21 6.65
C THR A 66 -5.75 6.85 7.34
N GLU A 67 -6.87 6.15 7.13
CA GLU A 67 -7.11 4.82 7.67
C GLU A 67 -6.22 3.76 7.02
N VAL A 68 -6.04 3.85 5.70
CA VAL A 68 -5.17 2.93 4.97
C VAL A 68 -3.71 3.10 5.36
N ALA A 69 -3.23 4.34 5.48
CA ALA A 69 -1.87 4.65 5.88
C ALA A 69 -1.59 4.18 7.30
N LYS A 70 -2.55 4.38 8.22
CA LYS A 70 -2.44 3.90 9.61
C LYS A 70 -2.35 2.39 9.67
N ALA A 71 -3.25 1.68 8.97
CA ALA A 71 -3.23 0.23 8.94
C ALA A 71 -1.93 -0.32 8.32
N LEU A 72 -1.39 0.34 7.30
CA LEU A 72 -0.10 -0.03 6.71
C LEU A 72 1.05 0.20 7.70
N ASP A 73 1.05 1.31 8.45
CA ASP A 73 2.09 1.59 9.44
C ASP A 73 2.05 0.60 10.62
N ASP A 74 0.86 0.20 11.07
CA ASP A 74 0.67 -0.82 12.11
C ASP A 74 1.23 -2.18 11.66
N GLU A 75 0.95 -2.61 10.43
CA GLU A 75 1.47 -3.87 9.85
C GLU A 75 2.99 -3.84 9.70
N LEU A 76 3.55 -2.71 9.22
CA LEU A 76 5.01 -2.54 9.11
C LEU A 76 5.68 -2.54 10.48
N SER A 77 5.09 -1.90 11.48
CA SER A 77 5.56 -1.92 12.86
C SER A 77 5.54 -3.34 13.44
N GLY A 78 4.48 -4.10 13.19
CA GLY A 78 4.39 -5.51 13.55
C GLY A 78 5.46 -6.37 12.88
N TYR A 79 5.75 -6.10 11.61
CA TYR A 79 6.85 -6.74 10.88
C TYR A 79 8.21 -6.39 11.47
N LEU A 80 8.46 -5.12 11.82
CA LEU A 80 9.70 -4.69 12.48
C LEU A 80 9.92 -5.42 13.80
N LEU A 81 8.89 -5.50 14.63
CA LEU A 81 8.94 -6.19 15.92
C LEU A 81 9.32 -7.66 15.76
N LYS A 82 8.68 -8.37 14.81
CA LYS A 82 8.97 -9.78 14.51
C LYS A 82 10.39 -10.00 13.98
N ASN A 83 10.96 -9.01 13.29
CA ASN A 83 12.30 -9.08 12.72
C ASN A 83 13.37 -8.41 13.61
N HIS A 84 13.10 -8.18 14.91
CA HIS A 84 14.03 -7.54 15.84
C HIS A 84 14.54 -6.18 15.35
N PHE A 85 13.68 -5.40 14.69
CA PHE A 85 13.97 -4.08 14.10
C PHE A 85 15.06 -4.09 13.01
N LYS A 86 15.43 -5.29 12.51
CA LYS A 86 16.28 -5.46 11.33
C LYS A 86 15.44 -5.33 10.07
N ALA A 87 15.15 -4.10 9.68
CA ALA A 87 14.51 -3.80 8.42
C ALA A 87 15.40 -2.98 7.51
N SER A 88 15.15 -3.11 6.21
CA SER A 88 15.82 -2.33 5.19
C SER A 88 15.52 -0.84 5.33
N VAL A 89 16.41 -0.03 4.77
CA VAL A 89 16.25 1.42 4.69
C VAL A 89 14.94 1.78 3.98
N GLY A 90 14.56 1.05 2.93
CA GLY A 90 13.28 1.26 2.25
C GLY A 90 12.05 1.09 3.13
N VAL A 91 12.03 0.10 4.04
CA VAL A 91 10.92 -0.10 4.98
C VAL A 91 10.81 1.05 5.97
N ARG A 92 11.94 1.58 6.45
CA ARG A 92 11.95 2.73 7.38
C ARG A 92 11.48 4.01 6.69
N LYS A 93 11.96 4.27 5.47
CA LYS A 93 11.49 5.41 4.64
C LYS A 93 10.00 5.33 4.34
N LEU A 94 9.49 4.12 4.12
CA LEU A 94 8.05 3.89 3.94
C LEU A 94 7.27 4.30 5.18
N GLN A 95 7.71 3.91 6.38
CA GLN A 95 7.04 4.34 7.62
C GLN A 95 7.12 5.84 7.87
N GLU A 96 8.26 6.47 7.59
CA GLU A 96 8.40 7.93 7.67
C GLU A 96 7.41 8.64 6.74
N GLU A 97 7.22 8.12 5.53
CA GLU A 97 6.24 8.67 4.59
C GLU A 97 4.79 8.51 5.10
N LEU A 98 4.46 7.37 5.71
CA LEU A 98 3.10 7.11 6.20
C LEU A 98 2.68 8.10 7.29
N LYS A 99 3.63 8.64 8.07
CA LYS A 99 3.34 9.64 9.11
C LYS A 99 2.67 10.89 8.55
N PHE A 100 3.04 11.34 7.35
CA PHE A 100 2.41 12.49 6.70
C PHE A 100 0.93 12.27 6.36
N TYR A 101 0.49 11.02 6.30
CA TYR A 101 -0.89 10.64 6.01
C TYR A 101 -1.67 10.22 7.26
N THR A 102 -1.00 9.91 8.38
CA THR A 102 -1.63 9.51 9.65
C THR A 102 -1.69 10.63 10.67
N GLU A 103 -0.76 11.59 10.62
CA GLU A 103 -0.81 12.80 11.44
C GLU A 103 -1.87 13.73 10.86
N VAL A 104 -3.06 13.67 11.46
CA VAL A 104 -4.14 14.64 11.22
C VAL A 104 -3.69 15.97 11.84
N LEU A 105 -3.44 16.98 11.00
CA LEU A 105 -3.36 18.38 11.43
C LEU A 105 -4.68 18.83 12.06
#